data_AF-A0A5N5ZC20-F1
#
_entry.id   AF-A0A5N5ZC20-F1
#
_cell.length_a   1.000
_cell.length_b   1.000
_cell.length_c   1.000
_cell.angle_alpha   90.00
_cell.angle_beta   90.00
_cell.angle_gamma   90.00
#
_symmetry.space_group_name_H-M   'P 1'
#
loop_
_entity.id
_entity.type
_entity.pdbx_description
1 polymer ?
#
loop_
_entity_poly.entity_id
_entity_poly.type
_entity_poly.pdbx_seq_one_letter_code
_entity_poly.pdbx_strand_id
1 'polypeptide(L)'
;MNPLISLFLGTLYVYNEIQKTKEPPVYYTERIVGGFNGITIPPFGIFIKESERENQMLLDHEIVHWNQYQREGLFNFLKNYYAEHRENGYDNNSYEIEARLLSGEKIQCLKNYTNCIKSGTALTAHNSNFRHLQ
;
A
#
# COMPACT_ATOMS: atom_id res chain seq x y z
N MET A 1 -4.47 -22.98 -24.17
CA MET A 1 -4.86 -22.14 -23.01
C MET A 1 -6.32 -22.46 -22.70
N ASN A 2 -6.67 -22.76 -21.45
CA ASN A 2 -8.04 -23.11 -21.07
C ASN A 2 -8.96 -21.90 -21.30
N PRO A 3 -10.10 -22.03 -22.01
CA PRO A 3 -11.00 -20.90 -22.30
C PRO A 3 -11.49 -20.16 -21.04
N LEU A 4 -11.61 -20.85 -19.91
CA LEU A 4 -11.95 -20.23 -18.62
C LEU A 4 -10.84 -19.30 -18.11
N ILE A 5 -9.58 -19.69 -18.32
CA ILE A 5 -8.42 -18.88 -17.95
C ILE A 5 -8.38 -17.60 -18.81
N SER A 6 -8.59 -17.74 -20.11
CA SER A 6 -8.63 -16.58 -21.02
C SER A 6 -9.75 -15.61 -20.67
N LEU A 7 -10.94 -16.13 -20.35
CA LEU A 7 -12.08 -15.30 -19.92
C LEU A 7 -11.77 -14.58 -18.61
N PHE A 8 -11.25 -15.30 -17.61
CA PHE A 8 -10.86 -14.71 -16.33
C PHE A 8 -9.82 -13.59 -16.50
N LEU A 9 -8.74 -13.85 -17.25
CA LEU A 9 -7.71 -12.83 -17.52
C LEU A 9 -8.27 -11.64 -18.27
N GLY A 10 -9.17 -11.86 -19.24
CA GLY A 10 -9.88 -10.80 -19.94
C GLY A 10 -10.73 -9.95 -18.99
N THR A 11 -11.50 -10.58 -18.10
CA THR A 11 -12.31 -9.85 -17.09
C THR A 11 -11.45 -9.07 -16.10
N LEU A 12 -10.33 -9.65 -15.65
CA LEU A 12 -9.39 -8.99 -14.74
C LEU A 12 -8.72 -7.79 -15.42
N TYR A 13 -8.35 -7.91 -16.70
CA TYR A 13 -7.79 -6.82 -17.48
C TYR A 13 -8.78 -5.66 -17.61
N VAL A 14 -10.04 -5.95 -17.98
CA VAL A 14 -11.08 -4.91 -18.08
C VAL A 14 -11.34 -4.27 -16.71
N TYR A 15 -11.46 -5.06 -15.65
CA TYR A 15 -11.62 -4.55 -14.29
C TYR A 15 -10.46 -3.63 -13.89
N ASN A 16 -9.22 -4.04 -14.17
CA ASN A 16 -8.04 -3.23 -13.92
C ASN A 16 -8.08 -1.89 -14.67
N GLU A 17 -8.40 -1.87 -15.96
CA GLU A 17 -8.46 -0.62 -16.73
C GLU A 17 -9.55 0.33 -16.22
N ILE A 18 -10.67 -0.21 -15.73
CA ILE A 18 -11.72 0.59 -15.08
C ILE A 18 -11.23 1.17 -13.75
N GLN A 19 -10.52 0.40 -12.93
CA GLN A 19 -10.09 0.84 -11.61
C GLN A 19 -8.96 1.87 -11.66
N LYS A 20 -8.15 1.90 -12.73
CA LYS A 20 -7.11 2.91 -12.95
C LYS A 20 -7.63 4.36 -13.05
N THR A 21 -8.92 4.55 -13.28
CA THR A 21 -9.52 5.89 -13.44
C THR A 21 -10.44 6.27 -12.28
N LYS A 22 -10.58 5.40 -11.28
CA LYS A 22 -11.50 5.59 -10.16
C LYS A 22 -10.75 5.83 -8.86
N GLU A 23 -11.41 6.56 -7.98
CA GLU A 23 -11.04 6.58 -6.56
C GLU A 23 -11.02 5.15 -5.99
N PRO A 24 -10.05 4.84 -5.11
CA PRO A 24 -9.96 3.53 -4.51
C PRO A 24 -11.18 3.25 -3.64
N PRO A 25 -11.80 2.06 -3.75
CA PRO A 25 -12.67 1.60 -2.67
C PRO A 25 -11.84 1.35 -1.41
N VAL A 26 -12.32 1.83 -0.27
CA VAL A 26 -11.67 1.69 1.04
C VAL A 26 -12.47 0.70 1.89
N TYR A 27 -11.79 -0.30 2.43
CA TYR A 27 -12.36 -1.32 3.29
C TYR A 27 -11.68 -1.29 4.66
N TYR A 28 -12.49 -1.38 5.70
CA TYR A 28 -11.99 -1.49 7.07
C TYR A 28 -12.15 -2.94 7.55
N THR A 29 -11.07 -3.50 8.10
CA THR A 29 -10.98 -4.92 8.49
C THR A 29 -10.34 -5.05 9.86
N GLU A 30 -10.72 -6.06 10.64
CA GLU A 30 -10.09 -6.32 11.94
C GLU A 30 -8.62 -6.72 11.82
N ARG A 31 -8.24 -7.36 10.70
CA ARG A 31 -6.89 -7.90 10.51
C ARG A 31 -6.38 -7.67 9.09
N ILE A 32 -5.09 -7.39 9.02
CA ILE A 32 -4.29 -7.33 7.79
C ILE A 32 -3.08 -8.23 8.00
N VAL A 33 -2.79 -9.08 7.02
CA VAL A 33 -1.66 -10.02 7.06
C VAL A 33 -0.34 -9.24 7.07
N GLY A 34 0.69 -9.76 7.75
CA GLY A 34 2.03 -9.15 7.76
C GLY A 34 2.23 -8.05 8.80
N GLY A 35 1.28 -7.86 9.71
CA GLY A 35 1.41 -6.89 10.80
C GLY A 35 1.32 -5.43 10.34
N PHE A 36 0.76 -5.15 9.16
CA PHE A 36 0.51 -3.80 8.65
C PHE A 36 -0.75 -3.16 9.28
N ASN A 37 -0.88 -1.84 9.17
CA ASN A 37 -2.05 -1.08 9.61
C ASN A 37 -2.95 -0.67 8.42
N GLY A 38 -2.34 -0.51 7.24
CA GLY A 38 -3.00 -0.34 5.95
C GLY A 38 -2.28 -1.16 4.88
N ILE A 39 -2.98 -1.47 3.78
CA ILE A 39 -2.38 -2.01 2.56
C ILE A 39 -3.24 -1.67 1.34
N THR A 40 -2.61 -1.15 0.30
CA THR A 40 -3.21 -1.02 -1.03
C THR A 40 -3.00 -2.30 -1.85
N ILE A 41 -4.09 -2.88 -2.35
CA ILE A 41 -4.09 -4.06 -3.22
C ILE A 41 -4.81 -3.72 -4.53
N PRO A 42 -4.12 -3.14 -5.53
CA PRO A 42 -4.72 -2.87 -6.83
C PRO A 42 -5.03 -4.18 -7.59
N PRO A 43 -6.08 -4.23 -8.41
CA PRO A 43 -7.11 -3.19 -8.63
C PRO A 43 -8.27 -3.23 -7.60
N PHE A 44 -8.14 -3.97 -6.50
CA PHE A 44 -9.24 -4.33 -5.61
C PHE A 44 -9.59 -3.26 -4.56
N GLY A 45 -8.60 -2.53 -4.05
CA GLY A 45 -8.83 -1.40 -3.15
C GLY A 45 -7.77 -1.21 -2.08
N ILE A 46 -8.10 -0.36 -1.13
CA ILE A 46 -7.32 -0.05 0.08
C ILE A 46 -7.96 -0.76 1.26
N PHE A 47 -7.15 -1.41 2.08
CA PHE A 47 -7.59 -2.12 3.28
C PHE A 47 -6.91 -1.49 4.50
N ILE A 48 -7.69 -0.99 5.45
CA ILE A 48 -7.21 -0.33 6.67
C ILE A 48 -7.73 -1.12 7.89
N LYS A 49 -6.92 -1.20 8.94
CA LYS A 49 -7.37 -1.80 10.20
C LYS A 49 -8.52 -1.00 10.79
N GLU A 50 -9.52 -1.68 11.35
CA GLU A 50 -10.66 -1.04 12.01
C GLU A 50 -10.24 -0.04 13.10
N SER A 51 -9.15 -0.35 13.83
CA SER A 51 -8.57 0.53 14.85
C SER A 51 -7.99 1.84 14.31
N GLU A 52 -7.81 1.95 12.99
CA GLU A 52 -7.23 3.10 12.28
C GLU A 52 -8.26 3.80 11.40
N ARG A 53 -9.57 3.57 11.64
CA ARG A 53 -10.65 4.07 10.78
C ARG A 53 -10.58 5.59 10.51
N GLU A 54 -10.32 6.34 11.58
CA GLU A 54 -10.24 7.81 11.56
C GLU A 54 -8.81 8.33 11.29
N ASN A 55 -7.88 7.44 10.96
CA ASN A 55 -6.50 7.80 10.69
C ASN A 55 -6.32 8.28 9.25
N GLN A 56 -6.63 9.56 9.04
CA GLN A 56 -6.58 10.17 7.71
C GLN A 56 -5.16 10.09 7.10
N MET A 57 -4.10 10.24 7.89
CA MET A 57 -2.73 10.19 7.37
C MET A 57 -2.36 8.80 6.83
N LEU A 58 -2.79 7.74 7.52
CA LEU A 58 -2.62 6.37 7.02
C LEU A 58 -3.41 6.16 5.72
N LEU A 59 -4.64 6.65 5.65
CA LEU A 59 -5.43 6.58 4.41
C LEU A 59 -4.74 7.34 3.27
N ASP A 60 -4.24 8.55 3.53
CA ASP A 60 -3.51 9.35 2.53
C ASP A 60 -2.25 8.62 2.04
N HIS A 61 -1.54 7.92 2.93
CA HIS A 61 -0.41 7.06 2.56
C HIS A 61 -0.82 5.95 1.58
N GLU A 62 -1.89 5.21 1.89
CA GLU A 62 -2.38 4.13 1.02
C GLU A 62 -2.92 4.67 -0.33
N ILE A 63 -3.53 5.86 -0.34
CA ILE A 63 -3.96 6.56 -1.56
C ILE A 63 -2.76 6.87 -2.46
N VAL A 64 -1.60 7.22 -1.92
CA VAL A 64 -0.39 7.42 -2.74
C VAL A 64 -0.01 6.12 -3.45
N HIS A 65 -0.10 4.96 -2.80
CA HIS A 65 0.12 3.66 -3.47
C HIS A 65 -0.91 3.39 -4.56
N TRP A 66 -2.17 3.80 -4.38
CA TRP A 66 -3.17 3.72 -5.44
C TRP A 66 -2.81 4.62 -6.63
N ASN A 67 -2.37 5.85 -6.37
CA ASN A 67 -1.95 6.80 -7.42
C ASN A 67 -0.70 6.31 -8.18
N GLN A 68 0.25 5.68 -7.47
CA GLN A 68 1.39 5.00 -8.09
C GLN A 68 0.93 3.89 -9.04
N TYR A 69 -0.05 3.09 -8.62
CA TYR A 69 -0.70 2.10 -9.46
C TYR A 69 -1.38 2.71 -10.69
N GLN A 70 -2.16 3.78 -10.53
CA GLN A 70 -2.84 4.44 -11.64
C GLN A 70 -1.83 5.00 -12.66
N ARG A 71 -0.72 5.57 -12.17
CA ARG A 71 0.37 6.14 -12.97
C ARG A 71 1.12 5.10 -13.80
N GLU A 72 1.41 3.93 -13.23
CA GLU A 72 2.28 2.93 -13.87
C GLU A 72 1.52 1.77 -14.51
N GLY A 73 0.29 1.53 -14.07
CA GLY A 73 -0.47 0.30 -14.32
C GLY A 73 -0.03 -0.85 -13.41
N LEU A 74 -0.92 -1.84 -13.25
CA LEU A 74 -0.77 -2.94 -12.29
C LEU A 74 0.59 -3.66 -12.38
N PHE A 75 0.96 -4.09 -13.59
CA PHE A 75 2.16 -4.91 -13.77
C PHE A 75 3.44 -4.15 -13.45
N ASN A 76 3.56 -2.91 -13.95
CA ASN A 76 4.75 -2.10 -13.73
C ASN A 76 4.87 -1.68 -12.27
N PHE A 77 3.77 -1.24 -11.64
CA PHE A 77 3.75 -0.88 -10.23
C PHE A 77 4.25 -2.03 -9.34
N LEU A 78 3.67 -3.23 -9.49
CA LEU A 78 4.06 -4.39 -8.68
C LEU A 78 5.52 -4.79 -8.93
N LYS A 79 5.94 -4.80 -10.20
CA LYS A 79 7.31 -5.16 -10.57
C LYS A 79 8.32 -4.17 -9.97
N ASN A 80 8.08 -2.87 -10.13
CA ASN A 80 9.00 -1.83 -9.71
C ASN A 80 9.04 -1.71 -8.18
N TYR A 81 7.88 -1.74 -7.53
CA TYR A 81 7.79 -1.75 -6.06
C TYR A 81 8.57 -2.94 -5.48
N TYR A 82 8.40 -4.13 -6.05
CA TYR A 82 9.12 -5.33 -5.58
C TYR A 82 10.62 -5.26 -5.85
N ALA A 83 11.04 -4.76 -7.02
CA ALA A 83 12.46 -4.56 -7.33
C ALA A 83 13.13 -3.62 -6.33
N GLU A 84 12.50 -2.47 -6.07
CA GLU A 84 12.94 -1.49 -5.06
C GLU A 84 12.96 -2.09 -3.65
N HIS A 85 11.94 -2.85 -3.28
CA HIS A 85 11.89 -3.50 -1.97
C HIS A 85 13.04 -4.49 -1.78
N ARG A 86 13.36 -5.26 -2.82
CA ARG A 86 14.46 -6.24 -2.78
C ARG A 86 15.83 -5.55 -2.72
N GLU A 87 16.01 -4.46 -3.45
CA GLU A 87 17.30 -3.79 -3.60
C GLU A 87 17.60 -2.85 -2.42
N ASN A 88 16.60 -2.10 -1.96
CA ASN A 88 16.75 -1.04 -0.95
C ASN A 88 16.12 -1.38 0.40
N GLY A 89 15.26 -2.41 0.46
CA GLY A 89 14.46 -2.72 1.65
C GLY A 89 13.27 -1.77 1.82
N TYR A 90 12.36 -2.10 2.74
CA TYR A 90 11.12 -1.35 2.97
C TYR A 90 11.31 0.12 3.38
N ASP A 91 12.29 0.39 4.26
CA ASP A 91 12.48 1.75 4.77
C ASP A 91 13.08 2.67 3.69
N ASN A 92 13.91 2.16 2.79
CA ASN A 92 14.50 2.95 1.71
C ASN A 92 13.82 2.76 0.35
N ASN A 93 12.72 2.01 0.26
CA ASN A 93 11.97 1.84 -0.97
C ASN A 93 11.44 3.20 -1.44
N SER A 94 11.74 3.60 -2.68
CA SER A 94 11.34 4.90 -3.22
C SER A 94 9.82 5.12 -3.25
N TYR A 95 9.02 4.07 -3.47
CA TYR A 95 7.56 4.12 -3.44
C TYR A 95 7.03 4.45 -2.04
N GLU A 96 7.66 3.85 -1.03
CA GLU A 96 7.33 4.07 0.38
C GLU A 96 7.75 5.46 0.85
N ILE A 97 8.92 5.95 0.40
CA ILE A 97 9.38 7.30 0.70
C ILE A 97 8.43 8.33 0.09
N GLU A 98 7.98 8.14 -1.16
CA GLU A 98 6.97 9.00 -1.80
C GLU A 98 5.67 9.01 -0.97
N ALA A 99 5.17 7.84 -0.58
CA ALA A 99 3.94 7.72 0.22
C ALA A 99 4.05 8.39 1.58
N ARG A 100 5.17 8.23 2.30
CA ARG A 100 5.43 8.91 3.58
C ARG A 100 5.55 10.42 3.42
N LEU A 101 6.26 10.88 2.40
CA LEU A 101 6.45 12.30 2.15
C LEU A 101 5.11 13.00 1.84
N LEU A 102 4.32 12.42 0.93
CA LEU A 102 3.07 13.03 0.46
C LEU A 102 1.93 12.93 1.49
N SER A 103 1.94 11.92 2.36
CA SER A 103 1.00 11.85 3.50
C SER A 103 1.37 12.80 4.65
N GLY A 104 2.53 13.45 4.60
CA GLY A 104 2.95 14.43 5.62
C GLY A 104 3.66 13.82 6.83
N GLU A 105 4.30 12.65 6.66
CA GLU A 105 5.11 12.03 7.70
C GLU A 105 6.33 12.89 8.06
N LYS A 106 6.86 12.70 9.27
CA LYS A 106 8.08 13.36 9.74
C LYS A 106 9.28 13.00 8.86
N ILE A 107 10.11 14.00 8.57
CA ILE A 107 11.33 13.86 7.75
C ILE A 107 12.25 12.73 8.27
N GLN A 108 12.43 12.63 9.58
CA GLN A 108 13.27 11.57 10.18
C GLN A 108 12.69 10.15 10.01
N CYS A 109 11.40 10.02 9.70
CA CYS A 109 10.71 8.75 9.52
C CYS A 109 10.59 8.35 8.05
N LEU A 110 11.04 9.17 7.09
CA LEU A 110 10.97 8.82 5.67
C LEU A 110 11.82 7.58 5.32
N LYS A 111 13.00 7.44 5.95
CA LYS A 111 13.98 6.35 5.70
C LYS A 111 14.31 5.47 6.91
N ASN A 112 13.55 5.64 8.00
CA ASN A 112 13.69 4.87 9.25
C ASN A 112 12.31 4.52 9.82
N TYR A 113 11.36 4.30 8.91
CA TYR A 113 9.94 4.21 9.21
C TYR A 113 9.62 3.02 10.12
N THR A 114 10.24 1.86 9.88
CA THR A 114 10.00 0.66 10.71
C THR A 114 10.28 0.94 12.18
N ASN A 115 11.35 1.68 12.50
CA ASN A 115 11.64 2.08 13.88
C ASN A 115 10.64 3.13 14.38
N CYS A 116 10.29 4.11 13.55
CA CYS A 116 9.32 5.13 13.93
C CYS A 116 7.95 4.56 14.31
N ILE A 117 7.43 3.60 13.54
CA ILE A 117 6.16 2.93 13.82
C ILE A 117 6.24 2.14 15.13
N LYS A 118 7.33 1.38 15.32
CA LYS A 118 7.51 0.54 16.52
C LYS A 118 7.70 1.34 17.80
N SER A 119 8.38 2.49 17.71
CA SER A 119 8.61 3.40 18.84
C SER A 119 7.47 4.38 19.09
N GLY A 120 6.52 4.50 18.16
CA GLY A 120 5.40 5.45 18.26
C GLY A 120 5.79 6.89 17.93
N THR A 121 6.89 7.07 17.22
CA THR A 121 7.34 8.41 16.78
C THR A 121 6.81 8.79 15.41
N ALA A 122 6.37 7.82 14.59
CA ALA A 122 5.65 8.06 13.33
C ALA A 122 4.32 8.79 13.58
N LEU A 123 3.90 9.64 12.65
CA LEU A 123 2.58 10.27 12.68
C LEU A 123 1.51 9.39 12.04
N THR A 124 1.90 8.57 11.07
CA THR A 124 1.02 7.67 10.31
C THR A 124 0.39 6.59 11.15
N ALA A 125 1.12 5.91 12.05
CA ALA A 125 0.56 4.90 12.95
C ALA A 125 1.52 4.58 14.10
N HIS A 126 1.04 3.83 15.09
CA HIS A 126 1.90 3.15 16.07
C HIS A 126 1.59 1.65 16.08
N ASN A 127 2.62 0.83 15.87
CA ASN A 127 2.48 -0.62 15.89
C ASN A 127 3.81 -1.30 16.24
N SER A 128 3.91 -1.81 17.48
CA SER A 128 5.10 -2.53 17.96
C SER A 128 5.36 -3.85 17.19
N ASN A 129 4.33 -4.44 16.59
CA ASN A 129 4.40 -5.66 15.78
C ASN A 129 4.51 -5.38 14.28
N PHE A 130 4.83 -4.14 13.89
CA PHE A 130 4.92 -3.77 12.49
C PHE A 130 5.93 -4.66 11.74
N ARG A 131 5.45 -5.27 10.65
CA ARG A 131 6.19 -6.21 9.79
C ARG A 131 6.70 -7.49 10.50
N HIS A 132 6.09 -7.86 11.61
CA HIS A 132 6.25 -9.18 12.23
C HIS A 132 4.97 -9.99 12.03
N LEU A 133 5.11 -11.25 11.61
CA LEU A 133 3.99 -12.18 11.53
C LEU A 133 3.52 -12.48 12.96
N GLN A 134 2.24 -12.22 13.25
CA GLN A 134 1.56 -12.72 14.45
C GLN A 134 0.96 -14.09 14.17
#